data_AF-A0A8X6P1V9-F1
#
_entry.id   AF-A0A8X6P1V9-F1
#
_cell.length_a   1.000
_cell.length_b   1.000
_cell.length_c   1.000
_cell.angle_alpha   90.00
_cell.angle_beta   90.00
_cell.angle_gamma   90.00
#
_symmetry.space_group_name_H-M   'P 1'
#
loop_
_entity.id
_entity.type
_entity.pdbx_description
1 polymer ?
#
loop_
_entity_poly.entity_id
_entity_poly.type
_entity_poly.pdbx_seq_one_letter_code
_entity_poly.pdbx_strand_id
1 'polypeptide(L)'
;MEFLIRSRKIDLIQLVQNLDESPNTSMSKSFFRDLIISSKYYKEEEAKELLEVITAERLETEQQQKLEHQEQLTIEKLRLEIELSRNVNQSAAQNNGQISRVKSLDEIVKMVWLLTGKVPSKSDEWDYFFSSLEKAVASENVSDEFKPKVLLCMLGDKVSNLLINQDRRRIKRLRVFKTGCAQGV
;
A
#
# COMPACT_ATOMS: atom_id res chain seq x y z
N MET A 1 9.26 5.50 59.82
CA MET A 1 10.02 6.65 59.27
C MET A 1 10.88 6.29 58.05
N GLU A 2 11.25 5.02 57.83
CA GLU A 2 12.11 4.61 56.71
C GLU A 2 11.48 4.86 55.32
N PHE A 3 10.14 4.86 55.23
CA PHE A 3 9.40 5.12 53.99
C PHE A 3 9.73 6.50 53.40
N LEU A 4 9.81 7.56 54.23
CA LEU A 4 10.19 8.91 53.80
C LEU A 4 11.62 8.97 53.23
N ILE A 5 12.53 8.12 53.72
CA ILE A 5 13.92 8.05 53.23
C ILE A 5 13.96 7.43 51.83
N ARG A 6 13.10 6.45 51.56
CA ARG A 6 13.03 5.72 50.28
C ARG A 6 12.24 6.46 49.20
N SER A 7 11.24 7.26 49.55
CA SER A 7 10.35 7.97 48.60
C SER A 7 11.05 9.01 47.72
N ARG A 8 10.53 9.32 46.52
CA ARG A 8 11.19 10.31 45.63
C ARG A 8 10.98 11.73 46.16
N LYS A 9 11.87 12.67 45.79
CA LYS A 9 11.77 14.09 46.18
C LYS A 9 10.42 14.70 45.80
N ILE A 10 9.90 14.36 44.63
CA ILE A 10 8.62 14.85 44.10
C ILE A 10 7.45 14.40 44.98
N ASP A 11 7.43 13.13 45.40
CA ASP A 11 6.36 12.57 46.24
C ASP A 11 6.35 13.22 47.62
N LEU A 12 7.54 13.50 48.17
CA LEU A 12 7.68 14.21 49.44
C LEU A 12 7.20 15.67 49.34
N ILE A 13 7.42 16.34 48.21
CA ILE A 13 6.93 17.70 47.97
C ILE A 13 5.40 17.71 47.94
N GLN A 14 4.78 16.77 47.24
CA GLN A 14 3.31 16.64 47.20
C GLN A 14 2.73 16.29 48.58
N LEU A 15 3.42 15.44 49.34
CA LEU A 15 3.02 15.14 50.71
C LEU A 15 3.08 16.38 51.61
N VAL A 16 4.11 17.22 51.49
CA VAL A 16 4.19 18.50 52.21
C VAL A 16 3.05 19.45 51.83
N GLN A 17 2.69 19.53 50.54
CA GLN A 17 1.55 20.34 50.08
C GLN A 17 0.23 19.86 50.71
N ASN A 18 0.05 18.55 50.84
CA ASN A 18 -1.12 17.96 51.49
C ASN A 18 -1.15 18.19 53.02
N LEU A 19 -0.03 18.55 53.63
CA LEU A 19 0.06 18.94 55.04
C LEU A 19 -0.10 20.46 55.25
N ASP A 20 -0.63 21.19 54.25
CA ASP A 20 -0.85 22.64 54.24
C ASP A 20 0.41 23.50 54.41
N GLU A 21 1.58 22.93 54.11
CA GLU A 21 2.85 23.66 54.09
C GLU A 21 3.25 23.97 52.64
N SER A 22 3.86 25.13 52.39
CA SER A 22 4.29 25.53 51.04
C SER A 22 5.75 25.11 50.79
N PRO A 23 6.00 23.96 50.14
CA PRO A 23 7.35 23.47 49.93
C PRO A 23 8.10 24.38 48.94
N ASN A 24 9.27 24.88 49.36
CA ASN A 24 10.24 25.43 48.42
C ASN A 24 10.88 24.27 47.64
N THR A 25 10.45 24.05 46.40
CA THR A 25 10.85 22.94 45.51
C THR A 25 12.36 22.86 45.22
N SER A 26 13.11 23.95 45.47
CA SER A 26 14.56 24.01 45.33
C SER A 26 15.32 23.23 46.43
N MET A 27 14.68 23.02 47.59
CA MET A 27 15.33 22.45 48.77
C MET A 27 15.73 20.98 48.61
N SER A 28 16.60 20.49 49.52
CA SER A 28 17.08 19.11 49.50
C SER A 28 16.01 18.12 49.95
N LYS A 29 16.16 16.84 49.59
CA LYS A 29 15.24 15.77 50.02
C LYS A 29 15.12 15.66 51.55
N SER A 30 16.21 15.92 52.29
CA SER A 30 16.19 15.88 53.76
C SER A 30 15.32 16.98 54.34
N PHE A 31 15.38 18.20 53.78
CA PHE A 31 14.57 19.32 54.22
C PHE A 31 13.08 18.98 54.23
N PHE A 32 12.55 18.37 53.17
CA PHE A 32 11.12 17.99 53.14
C PHE A 32 10.78 16.90 54.15
N ARG A 33 11.68 15.94 54.42
CA ARG A 33 11.44 14.94 55.46
C ARG A 33 11.34 15.61 56.83
N ASP A 34 12.30 16.49 57.13
CA ASP A 34 12.36 17.19 58.40
C ASP A 34 11.14 18.11 58.56
N LEU A 35 10.68 18.72 57.47
CA LEU A 35 9.48 19.54 57.40
C LEU A 35 8.21 18.72 57.69
N ILE A 36 8.03 17.57 57.03
CA ILE A 36 6.92 16.63 57.29
C ILE A 36 6.89 16.21 58.76
N ILE A 37 8.04 15.85 59.33
CA ILE A 37 8.13 15.40 60.73
C ILE A 37 7.87 16.54 61.72
N SER A 38 8.28 17.76 61.37
CA SER A 38 8.07 18.96 62.20
C SER A 38 6.64 19.48 62.14
N SER A 39 5.83 18.99 61.20
CA SER A 39 4.44 19.41 61.02
C SER A 39 3.57 19.01 62.22
N LYS A 40 2.72 19.92 62.68
CA LYS A 40 1.82 19.69 63.82
C LYS A 40 0.78 18.58 63.55
N TYR A 41 0.46 18.36 62.28
CA TYR A 41 -0.54 17.39 61.84
C TYR A 41 0.07 16.07 61.38
N TYR A 42 1.38 15.88 61.59
CA TYR A 42 2.05 14.65 61.19
C TYR A 42 1.54 13.44 61.99
N LYS A 43 0.98 12.48 61.27
CA LYS A 43 0.68 11.13 61.76
C LYS A 43 1.31 10.14 60.79
N GLU A 44 2.09 9.22 61.34
CA GLU A 44 2.93 8.33 60.53
C GLU A 44 2.11 7.45 59.56
N GLU A 45 0.98 6.88 60.00
CA GLU A 45 0.14 6.02 59.15
C GLU A 45 -0.59 6.82 58.07
N GLU A 46 -1.18 7.97 58.41
CA GLU A 46 -1.85 8.83 57.42
C GLU A 46 -0.86 9.35 56.37
N ALA A 47 0.35 9.76 56.80
CA ALA A 47 1.40 10.19 55.90
C ALA A 47 1.88 9.07 54.97
N LYS A 48 1.87 7.83 55.45
CA LYS A 48 2.26 6.66 54.66
C LYS A 48 1.18 6.30 53.62
N GLU A 49 -0.09 6.30 54.00
CA GLU A 49 -1.21 6.09 53.09
C GLU A 49 -1.26 7.16 52.00
N LEU A 50 -1.14 8.44 52.39
CA LEU A 50 -1.08 9.56 51.43
C LEU A 50 0.10 9.42 50.46
N LEU A 51 1.27 9.00 50.95
CA LEU A 51 2.43 8.81 50.10
C LEU A 51 2.29 7.62 49.15
N GLU A 52 1.58 6.58 49.55
CA GLU A 52 1.24 5.45 48.68
C GLU A 52 0.31 5.88 47.55
N VAL A 53 -0.74 6.65 47.87
CA VAL A 53 -1.65 7.24 46.88
C VAL A 53 -0.90 8.14 45.89
N ILE A 54 -0.09 9.06 46.40
CA ILE A 54 0.76 9.95 45.57
C ILE A 54 1.66 9.13 44.64
N THR A 55 2.28 8.08 45.17
CA THR A 55 3.21 7.24 44.41
C THR A 55 2.46 6.47 43.31
N ALA A 56 1.27 5.97 43.60
CA ALA A 56 0.42 5.25 42.66
C ALA A 56 -0.08 6.17 41.54
N GLU A 57 -0.65 7.33 41.88
CA GLU A 57 -1.14 8.32 40.91
C GLU A 57 -0.02 8.79 39.97
N ARG A 58 1.18 9.03 40.51
CA ARG A 58 2.33 9.36 39.66
C ARG A 58 2.70 8.20 38.73
N LEU A 59 2.70 6.98 39.22
CA LEU A 59 3.05 5.83 38.38
C LEU A 59 2.03 5.63 37.26
N GLU A 60 0.74 5.80 37.55
CA GLU A 60 -0.33 5.74 36.57
C GLU A 60 -0.19 6.85 35.51
N THR A 61 0.07 8.08 35.94
CA THR A 61 0.30 9.20 35.00
C THR A 61 1.55 9.02 34.15
N GLU A 62 2.67 8.55 34.73
CA GLU A 62 3.89 8.20 33.98
C GLU A 62 3.62 7.09 32.95
N GLN A 63 2.83 6.07 33.30
CA GLN A 63 2.44 4.99 32.38
C GLN A 63 1.52 5.50 31.27
N GLN A 64 0.50 6.28 31.61
CA GLN A 64 -0.45 6.85 30.66
C GLN A 64 0.26 7.75 29.64
N GLN A 65 1.15 8.64 30.09
CA GLN A 65 1.96 9.48 29.21
C GLN A 65 2.84 8.66 28.26
N LYS A 66 3.40 7.55 28.74
CA LYS A 66 4.21 6.65 27.92
C LYS A 66 3.38 5.97 26.82
N LEU A 67 2.16 5.53 27.16
CA LEU A 67 1.23 4.94 26.20
C LEU A 67 0.80 5.98 25.15
N GLU A 68 0.38 7.16 25.59
CA GLU A 68 0.00 8.26 24.69
C GLU A 68 1.13 8.66 23.75
N HIS A 69 2.37 8.72 24.25
CA HIS A 69 3.53 9.00 23.41
C HIS A 69 3.78 7.90 22.36
N GLN A 70 3.61 6.62 22.73
CA GLN A 70 3.73 5.51 21.78
C GLN A 70 2.62 5.54 20.73
N GLU A 71 1.39 5.87 21.11
CA GLU A 71 0.26 6.02 20.19
C GLU A 71 0.50 7.19 19.23
N GLN A 72 0.97 8.33 19.71
CA GLN A 72 1.32 9.48 18.87
C GLN A 72 2.38 9.13 17.84
N LEU A 73 3.47 8.46 18.24
CA LEU A 73 4.51 7.99 17.32
C LEU A 73 3.94 7.01 16.27
N THR A 74 3.00 6.15 16.67
CA THR A 74 2.36 5.19 15.76
C THR A 74 1.46 5.91 14.76
N ILE A 75 0.66 6.87 15.22
CA ILE A 75 -0.18 7.72 14.37
C ILE A 75 0.69 8.52 13.39
N GLU A 76 1.80 9.09 13.85
CA GLU A 76 2.72 9.84 13.00
C GLU A 76 3.34 8.96 11.92
N LYS A 77 3.80 7.75 12.28
CA LYS A 77 4.30 6.77 11.30
C LYS A 77 3.25 6.40 10.26
N LEU A 78 2.02 6.11 10.69
CA LEU A 78 0.93 5.80 9.77
C LEU A 78 0.59 6.99 8.86
N ARG A 79 0.62 8.22 9.38
CA ARG A 79 0.42 9.43 8.57
C ARG A 79 1.52 9.59 7.51
N LEU A 80 2.78 9.42 7.89
CA LEU A 80 3.91 9.45 6.96
C LEU A 80 3.81 8.35 5.92
N GLU A 81 3.41 7.13 6.29
CA GLU A 81 3.23 6.03 5.36
C GLU A 81 2.07 6.25 4.37
N ILE A 82 0.96 6.83 4.84
CA ILE A 82 -0.14 7.27 3.97
C ILE A 82 0.33 8.39 3.03
N GLU A 83 1.10 9.34 3.52
CA GLU A 83 1.64 10.44 2.72
C GLU A 83 2.62 9.93 1.66
N LEU A 84 3.55 9.04 2.02
CA LEU A 84 4.43 8.36 1.08
C LEU A 84 3.64 7.57 0.03
N SER A 85 2.61 6.82 0.44
CA SER A 85 1.74 6.10 -0.49
C SER A 85 0.99 7.04 -1.44
N ARG A 86 0.50 8.19 -0.94
CA ARG A 86 -0.10 9.24 -1.76
C ARG A 86 0.91 9.86 -2.71
N ASN A 87 2.14 10.10 -2.27
CA ASN A 87 3.19 10.69 -3.09
C ASN A 87 3.70 9.70 -4.14
N VAL A 88 3.76 8.40 -3.85
CA VAL A 88 3.99 7.33 -4.85
C VAL A 88 2.85 7.28 -5.85
N ASN A 89 1.59 7.38 -5.42
CA ASN A 89 0.45 7.42 -6.32
C ASN A 89 0.37 8.73 -7.13
N GLN A 90 0.79 9.87 -6.56
CA GLN A 90 0.82 11.17 -7.24
C GLN A 90 2.02 11.31 -8.16
N SER A 91 3.19 10.77 -7.82
CA SER A 91 4.34 10.66 -8.72
C SER A 91 4.08 9.62 -9.80
N ALA A 92 3.35 8.54 -9.53
CA ALA A 92 2.78 7.70 -10.58
C ALA A 92 1.77 8.49 -11.44
N ALA A 93 0.92 9.33 -10.86
CA ALA A 93 -0.04 10.16 -11.61
C ALA A 93 0.60 11.33 -12.39
N GLN A 94 1.71 11.91 -11.92
CA GLN A 94 2.46 12.96 -12.62
C GLN A 94 3.42 12.37 -13.66
N ASN A 95 3.96 11.18 -13.42
CA ASN A 95 4.61 10.39 -14.48
C ASN A 95 3.59 9.78 -15.47
N ASN A 96 2.30 9.69 -15.11
CA ASN A 96 1.20 9.36 -16.03
C ASN A 96 0.84 10.50 -17.01
N GLY A 97 1.61 11.60 -17.06
CA GLY A 97 1.67 12.42 -18.28
C GLY A 97 2.33 11.67 -19.46
N GLN A 98 3.07 10.60 -19.17
CA GLN A 98 3.83 9.83 -20.16
C GLN A 98 4.02 8.34 -19.80
N ILE A 99 3.15 7.79 -18.95
CA ILE A 99 2.99 6.33 -18.86
C ILE A 99 1.84 6.00 -19.79
N SER A 100 2.21 5.34 -20.88
CA SER A 100 1.37 4.52 -21.73
C SER A 100 0.06 4.14 -21.04
N ARG A 101 -1.01 4.86 -21.36
CA ARG A 101 -2.36 4.31 -21.28
C ARG A 101 -2.22 2.94 -21.93
N VAL A 102 -2.38 1.86 -21.16
CA VAL A 102 -2.38 0.51 -21.73
C VAL A 102 -3.53 0.52 -22.70
N LYS A 103 -3.22 0.79 -23.98
CA LYS A 103 -4.22 0.93 -25.02
C LYS A 103 -4.90 -0.43 -25.06
N SER A 104 -6.20 -0.42 -24.82
CA SER A 104 -7.00 -1.64 -24.93
C SER A 104 -6.82 -2.22 -26.34
N LEU A 105 -6.99 -3.53 -26.50
CA LEU A 105 -6.87 -4.17 -27.82
C LEU A 105 -7.76 -3.48 -28.85
N ASP A 106 -8.96 -3.02 -28.45
CA ASP A 106 -9.89 -2.30 -29.33
C ASP A 106 -9.37 -0.92 -29.76
N GLU A 107 -8.68 -0.19 -28.88
CA GLU A 107 -8.04 1.08 -29.21
C GLU A 107 -6.85 0.87 -30.16
N ILE A 108 -6.02 -0.16 -29.91
CA ILE A 108 -4.91 -0.54 -30.79
C ILE A 108 -5.46 -0.92 -32.17
N VAL A 109 -6.48 -1.77 -32.23
CA VAL A 109 -7.13 -2.19 -33.47
C VAL A 109 -7.69 -0.99 -34.22
N LYS A 110 -8.36 -0.04 -33.54
CA LYS A 110 -8.88 1.18 -34.18
C LYS A 110 -7.77 2.06 -34.78
N MET A 111 -6.68 2.27 -34.04
CA MET A 111 -5.55 3.10 -34.50
C MET A 111 -4.83 2.43 -35.68
N VAL A 112 -4.57 1.13 -35.60
CA VAL A 112 -3.96 0.37 -36.69
C VAL A 112 -4.90 0.35 -37.90
N TRP A 113 -6.22 0.18 -37.72
CA TRP A 113 -7.19 0.22 -38.81
C TRP A 113 -7.23 1.58 -39.52
N LEU A 114 -7.17 2.68 -38.75
CA LEU A 114 -7.10 4.03 -39.30
C LEU A 114 -5.82 4.24 -40.14
N LEU A 115 -4.69 3.69 -39.71
CA LEU A 115 -3.39 3.84 -40.36
C LEU A 115 -3.19 2.90 -41.57
N THR A 116 -3.79 1.71 -41.53
CA THR A 116 -3.60 0.68 -42.57
C THR A 116 -4.59 0.82 -43.73
N GLY A 117 -5.74 1.46 -43.50
CA GLY A 117 -6.78 1.64 -44.52
C GLY A 117 -7.64 0.39 -44.75
N LYS A 118 -8.41 0.38 -45.85
CA LYS A 118 -9.38 -0.69 -46.15
C LYS A 118 -8.68 -1.98 -46.54
N VAL A 119 -9.26 -3.11 -46.11
CA VAL A 119 -8.82 -4.45 -46.54
C VAL A 119 -8.97 -4.57 -48.06
N PRO A 120 -7.88 -4.90 -48.79
CA PRO A 120 -7.92 -5.06 -50.23
C PRO A 120 -8.90 -6.15 -50.68
N SER A 121 -9.54 -5.93 -51.83
CA SER A 121 -10.39 -6.95 -52.47
C SER A 121 -9.72 -7.59 -53.68
N LYS A 122 -8.61 -7.01 -54.18
CA LYS A 122 -7.84 -7.47 -55.35
C LYS A 122 -6.46 -7.96 -54.91
N SER A 123 -5.88 -8.92 -55.66
CA SER A 123 -4.58 -9.54 -55.36
C SER A 123 -3.42 -8.55 -55.32
N ASP A 124 -3.46 -7.51 -56.16
CA ASP A 124 -2.30 -6.66 -56.42
C ASP A 124 -2.12 -5.56 -55.35
N GLU A 125 -3.11 -5.40 -54.48
CA GLU A 125 -3.15 -4.38 -53.43
C GLU A 125 -2.73 -4.93 -52.05
N TRP A 126 -2.47 -6.24 -51.94
CA TRP A 126 -2.10 -6.89 -50.67
C TRP A 126 -0.70 -6.50 -50.19
N ASP A 127 0.28 -6.38 -51.09
CA ASP A 127 1.65 -6.02 -50.73
C ASP A 127 1.73 -4.62 -50.10
N TYR A 128 0.94 -3.68 -50.66
CA TYR A 128 0.82 -2.33 -50.12
C TYR A 128 0.09 -2.31 -48.76
N PHE A 129 -0.93 -3.14 -48.60
CA PHE A 129 -1.66 -3.28 -47.34
C PHE A 129 -0.75 -3.82 -46.22
N PHE A 130 0.00 -4.89 -46.45
CA PHE A 130 0.92 -5.44 -45.45
C PHE A 130 2.06 -4.48 -45.12
N SER A 131 2.60 -3.77 -46.11
CA SER A 131 3.62 -2.74 -45.89
C SER A 131 3.11 -1.59 -45.02
N SER A 132 1.86 -1.18 -45.23
CA SER A 132 1.21 -0.13 -44.43
C SER A 132 0.89 -0.62 -43.03
N LEU A 133 0.50 -1.90 -42.90
CA LEU A 133 0.18 -2.55 -41.64
C LEU A 133 1.42 -2.72 -40.75
N GLU A 134 2.53 -3.15 -41.33
CA GLU A 134 3.81 -3.26 -40.63
C GLU A 134 4.28 -1.90 -40.10
N LYS A 135 4.16 -0.85 -40.92
CA LYS A 135 4.43 0.53 -40.49
C LYS A 135 3.50 1.00 -39.38
N ALA A 136 2.20 0.69 -39.47
CA ALA A 136 1.22 1.06 -38.45
C ALA A 136 1.50 0.35 -37.11
N VAL A 137 1.77 -0.96 -37.15
CA VAL A 137 2.12 -1.78 -35.99
C VAL A 137 3.43 -1.31 -35.35
N ALA A 138 4.44 -0.95 -36.17
CA ALA A 138 5.69 -0.38 -35.69
C ALA A 138 5.50 1.01 -35.06
N SER A 139 4.63 1.84 -35.63
CA SER A 139 4.36 3.19 -35.12
C SER A 139 3.64 3.21 -33.76
N GLU A 140 2.86 2.18 -33.47
CA GLU A 140 2.07 2.05 -32.24
C GLU A 140 2.77 1.23 -31.14
N ASN A 141 4.03 0.81 -31.35
CA ASN A 141 4.79 -0.05 -30.42
C ASN A 141 3.98 -1.27 -29.93
N VAL A 142 3.24 -1.92 -30.83
CA VAL A 142 2.37 -3.05 -30.48
C VAL A 142 3.22 -4.26 -30.09
N SER A 143 3.01 -4.79 -28.89
CA SER A 143 3.68 -6.02 -28.41
C SER A 143 3.41 -7.20 -29.34
N ASP A 144 4.41 -8.08 -29.50
CA ASP A 144 4.37 -9.25 -30.38
C ASP A 144 3.16 -10.16 -30.10
N GLU A 145 2.67 -10.20 -28.87
CA GLU A 145 1.50 -10.98 -28.47
C GLU A 145 0.17 -10.48 -29.07
N PHE A 146 0.09 -9.18 -29.40
CA PHE A 146 -1.12 -8.56 -29.96
C PHE A 146 -1.09 -8.48 -31.48
N LYS A 147 0.09 -8.57 -32.13
CA LYS A 147 0.22 -8.56 -33.60
C LYS A 147 -0.72 -9.55 -34.30
N PRO A 148 -0.74 -10.87 -33.97
CA PRO A 148 -1.65 -11.81 -34.63
C PRO A 148 -3.13 -11.53 -34.33
N LYS A 149 -3.45 -10.98 -33.15
CA LYS A 149 -4.83 -10.62 -32.77
C LYS A 149 -5.32 -9.42 -33.57
N VAL A 150 -4.49 -8.39 -33.73
CA VAL A 150 -4.80 -7.21 -34.55
C VAL A 150 -5.00 -7.61 -36.01
N LEU A 151 -4.13 -8.46 -36.56
CA LEU A 151 -4.30 -8.99 -37.92
C LEU A 151 -5.63 -9.72 -38.10
N LEU A 152 -5.99 -10.60 -37.14
CA LEU A 152 -7.24 -11.36 -37.20
C LEU A 152 -8.47 -10.44 -37.11
N CYS A 153 -8.44 -9.43 -36.23
CA CYS A 153 -9.50 -8.44 -36.12
C CYS A 153 -9.65 -7.61 -37.40
N MET A 154 -8.54 -7.25 -38.06
CA MET A 154 -8.53 -6.46 -39.30
C MET A 154 -9.08 -7.24 -40.50
N LEU A 155 -8.71 -8.51 -40.63
CA LEU A 155 -9.12 -9.38 -41.73
C LEU A 155 -10.56 -9.91 -41.58
N GLY A 156 -11.11 -9.80 -40.37
CA GLY A 156 -12.50 -10.11 -40.03
C GLY A 156 -12.90 -11.58 -40.20
N ASP A 157 -14.20 -11.83 -40.13
CA ASP A 157 -14.81 -13.17 -40.15
C ASP A 157 -14.49 -13.99 -41.42
N LYS A 158 -14.07 -13.34 -42.51
CA LYS A 158 -13.73 -14.03 -43.76
C LYS A 158 -12.52 -14.94 -43.62
N VAL A 159 -11.49 -14.50 -42.88
CA VAL A 159 -10.29 -15.32 -42.62
C VAL A 159 -10.51 -16.27 -41.45
N SER A 160 -11.24 -15.84 -40.41
CA SER A 160 -11.67 -16.72 -39.31
C SER A 160 -12.44 -17.94 -39.81
N ASN A 161 -13.40 -17.75 -40.72
CA ASN A 161 -14.13 -18.85 -41.36
C ASN A 161 -13.23 -19.71 -42.24
N LEU A 162 -12.22 -19.15 -42.91
CA LEU A 162 -11.30 -19.90 -43.77
C LEU A 162 -10.32 -20.75 -42.94
N LEU A 163 -9.86 -20.25 -41.79
CA LEU A 163 -9.05 -20.98 -40.80
C LEU A 163 -9.85 -22.11 -40.14
N ILE A 164 -11.08 -21.84 -39.68
CA ILE A 164 -11.99 -22.86 -39.14
C ILE A 164 -12.28 -23.95 -40.18
N ASN A 165 -12.44 -23.57 -41.45
CA ASN A 165 -12.66 -24.52 -42.55
C ASN A 165 -11.39 -25.27 -42.97
N GLN A 166 -10.19 -24.69 -42.82
CA GLN A 166 -8.92 -25.41 -43.02
C GLN A 166 -8.69 -26.43 -41.90
N ASP A 167 -8.95 -26.07 -40.64
CA ASP A 167 -8.85 -27.01 -39.52
C ASP A 167 -9.88 -28.12 -39.62
N ARG A 168 -11.13 -27.82 -39.99
CA ARG A 168 -12.12 -28.85 -40.32
C ARG A 168 -11.67 -29.77 -41.46
N ARG A 169 -11.01 -29.24 -42.50
CA ARG A 169 -10.45 -30.04 -43.60
C ARG A 169 -9.22 -30.86 -43.19
N ARG A 170 -8.38 -30.36 -42.26
CA ARG A 170 -7.28 -31.13 -41.65
C ARG A 170 -7.81 -32.25 -40.75
N ILE A 171 -8.84 -31.98 -39.94
CA ILE A 171 -9.52 -32.99 -39.10
C ILE A 171 -10.21 -34.06 -39.97
N LYS A 172 -10.85 -33.68 -41.08
CA LYS A 172 -11.41 -34.65 -42.04
C LYS A 172 -10.32 -35.47 -42.73
N ARG A 173 -9.19 -34.86 -43.13
CA ARG A 173 -8.04 -35.60 -43.70
C ARG A 173 -7.40 -36.57 -42.69
N LEU A 174 -7.30 -36.19 -41.42
CA LEU A 174 -6.84 -37.06 -40.34
C LEU A 174 -7.81 -38.22 -40.05
N ARG A 175 -9.13 -37.99 -40.19
CA ARG A 175 -10.13 -39.06 -40.07
C ARG A 175 -10.06 -40.05 -41.24
N VAL A 176 -9.87 -39.56 -42.47
CA VAL A 176 -9.68 -40.42 -43.66
C VAL A 176 -8.37 -41.22 -43.57
N PHE A 177 -7.29 -40.62 -43.05
CA PHE A 177 -6.04 -41.35 -42.80
C PHE A 177 -6.17 -42.42 -41.70
N LYS A 178 -6.95 -42.16 -40.64
CA LYS A 178 -7.22 -43.18 -39.59
C LYS A 178 -8.13 -44.32 -40.07
N THR A 179 -9.05 -44.08 -41.00
CA THR A 179 -9.90 -45.15 -41.56
C THR A 179 -9.22 -45.92 -42.71
N GLY A 180 -8.16 -45.38 -43.31
CA GLY A 180 -7.38 -46.05 -44.36
C GLY A 180 -6.28 -47.00 -43.88
N CYS A 181 -5.87 -46.94 -42.60
CA CYS A 181 -4.89 -47.86 -42.02
C CYS A 181 -5.52 -49.07 -41.29
N ALA A 182 -6.84 -49.22 -41.31
CA ALA A 182 -7.55 -50.31 -40.64
C ALA A 182 -8.13 -51.38 -41.60
N GLN A 183 -7.80 -51.33 -42.89
CA GLN A 183 -8.06 -52.40 -43.84
C GLN A 183 -6.80 -52.64 -44.68
N GLY A 184 -6.03 -53.64 -44.26
CA GLY A 184 -4.77 -54.06 -44.87
C GLY A 184 -4.11 -55.14 -44.03
N VAL A 185 -4.89 -56.17 -43.69
CA VAL A 185 -4.40 -57.54 -43.45
C VAL A 185 -4.57 -58.27 -44.77
#